data_AF-A0A5M4D5H0-F1
#
_entry.id   AF-A0A5M4D5H0-F1
#
_cell.length_a   1.000
_cell.length_b   1.000
_cell.length_c   1.000
_cell.angle_alpha   90.00
_cell.angle_beta   90.00
_cell.angle_gamma   90.00
#
_symmetry.space_group_name_H-M   'P 1'
#
loop_
_entity.id
_entity.type
_entity.pdbx_description
1 polymer ?
#
loop_
_entity_poly.entity_id
_entity_poly.type
_entity_poly.pdbx_seq_one_letter_code
_entity_poly.pdbx_strand_id
1 'polypeptide(L)'
;MTLAQLQKMIRDRYYATDSARGTAGTFMHFAEEFGELATALYRNSRPNKPPTREERANLEEEFADVLAWLATLANINNVDLEACMSKYTEPDRVTGVKD
;
A
#
# COMPACT_ATOMS: atom_id res chain seq x y z
N MET A 1 -14.19 3.51 7.12
CA MET A 1 -12.94 3.04 7.76
C MET A 1 -11.89 4.12 7.58
N THR A 2 -11.17 4.51 8.63
CA THR A 2 -10.04 5.46 8.56
C THR A 2 -8.72 4.72 8.29
N LEU A 3 -7.64 5.47 8.01
CA LEU A 3 -6.31 4.89 7.82
C LEU A 3 -5.82 4.21 9.11
N ALA A 4 -6.04 4.84 10.28
CA ALA A 4 -5.73 4.21 11.57
C ALA A 4 -6.56 2.94 11.82
N GLN A 5 -7.84 2.92 11.44
CA GLN A 5 -8.68 1.73 11.57
C GLN A 5 -8.19 0.58 10.69
N LEU A 6 -7.80 0.86 9.44
CA LEU A 6 -7.18 -0.12 8.54
C LEU A 6 -5.89 -0.66 9.14
N GLN A 7 -4.97 0.23 9.53
CA GLN A 7 -3.68 -0.16 10.09
C GLN A 7 -3.84 -1.04 11.32
N LYS A 8 -4.77 -0.68 12.23
CA LYS A 8 -5.10 -1.48 13.41
C LYS A 8 -5.65 -2.85 13.03
N MET A 9 -6.57 -2.91 12.05
CA MET A 9 -7.15 -4.18 11.61
C MET A 9 -6.09 -5.15 11.07
N ILE A 10 -5.14 -4.64 10.28
CA ILE A 10 -4.00 -5.42 9.77
C ILE A 10 -3.12 -5.90 10.93
N ARG A 11 -2.83 -5.01 11.90
CA ARG A 11 -2.03 -5.35 13.08
C ARG A 11 -2.69 -6.47 13.88
N ASP A 12 -3.98 -6.34 14.19
CA ASP A 12 -4.72 -7.28 15.01
C ASP A 12 -4.74 -8.69 14.39
N ARG A 13 -4.70 -8.80 13.06
CA ARG A 13 -4.75 -10.08 12.34
C ARG A 13 -3.37 -10.71 12.14
N TYR A 14 -2.37 -9.93 11.75
CA TYR A 14 -1.16 -10.48 11.13
C TYR A 14 0.16 -10.17 11.86
N TYR A 15 0.13 -9.25 12.83
CA TYR A 15 1.35 -8.74 13.47
C TYR A 15 2.29 -9.82 13.99
N ALA A 16 1.79 -10.86 14.65
CA ALA A 16 2.64 -11.92 15.19
C ALA A 16 3.47 -12.62 14.10
N THR A 17 2.83 -12.98 12.99
CA THR A 17 3.48 -13.65 11.85
C THR A 17 4.43 -12.70 11.13
N ASP A 18 3.99 -11.47 10.88
CA ASP A 18 4.76 -10.51 10.09
C ASP A 18 5.98 -9.99 10.87
N SER A 19 5.84 -9.78 12.18
CA SER A 19 6.96 -9.45 13.05
C SER A 19 7.97 -10.59 13.14
N ALA A 20 7.52 -11.85 13.15
CA ALA A 20 8.43 -13.00 13.10
C ALA A 20 9.19 -13.10 11.77
N ARG A 21 8.54 -12.77 10.64
CA ARG A 21 9.19 -12.67 9.32
C ARG A 21 10.18 -11.49 9.23
N GLY A 22 9.93 -10.43 9.99
CA GLY A 22 10.78 -9.25 10.08
C GLY A 22 10.68 -8.32 8.85
N THR A 23 11.35 -7.17 8.94
CA THR A 23 11.24 -6.08 7.95
C THR A 23 11.69 -6.49 6.56
N ALA A 24 12.85 -7.15 6.42
CA ALA A 24 13.36 -7.54 5.11
C ALA A 24 12.44 -8.53 4.38
N GLY A 25 11.97 -9.58 5.08
CA GLY A 25 11.06 -10.56 4.49
C GLY A 25 9.69 -9.98 4.18
N THR A 26 9.17 -9.10 5.04
CA THR A 26 7.89 -8.41 4.80
C THR A 26 7.99 -7.40 3.64
N PHE A 27 9.14 -6.75 3.48
CA PHE A 27 9.37 -5.88 2.33
C PHE A 27 9.36 -6.65 1.00
N MET A 28 9.81 -7.91 0.99
CA MET A 28 9.73 -8.74 -0.22
C MET A 28 8.30 -8.99 -0.66
N HIS A 29 7.38 -9.27 0.27
CA HIS A 29 5.95 -9.36 -0.05
C HIS A 29 5.41 -8.02 -0.54
N PHE A 30 5.69 -6.91 0.16
CA PHE A 30 5.29 -5.59 -0.32
C PHE A 30 5.79 -5.28 -1.75
N ALA A 31 7.03 -5.67 -2.08
CA ALA A 31 7.60 -5.46 -3.41
C ALA A 31 6.95 -6.34 -4.49
N GLU A 32 6.52 -7.55 -4.14
CA GLU A 32 5.74 -8.45 -5.00
C GLU A 32 4.43 -7.80 -5.42
N GLU A 33 3.61 -7.39 -4.45
CA GLU A 33 2.31 -6.72 -4.68
C GLU A 33 2.47 -5.41 -5.46
N PHE A 34 3.56 -4.67 -5.21
CA PHE A 34 3.85 -3.47 -5.98
C PHE A 34 4.13 -3.79 -7.46
N GLY A 35 4.75 -4.94 -7.73
CA GLY A 35 4.95 -5.46 -9.08
C GLY A 35 3.65 -5.95 -9.74
N GLU A 36 2.77 -6.58 -8.97
CA GLU A 36 1.44 -6.98 -9.44
C GLU A 36 0.58 -5.76 -9.79
N LEU A 37 0.58 -4.73 -8.93
CA LEU A 37 -0.03 -3.43 -9.22
C LEU A 37 0.54 -2.80 -10.50
N ALA A 38 1.86 -2.81 -10.69
CA ALA A 38 2.47 -2.30 -11.91
C ALA A 38 1.97 -3.04 -13.17
N THR A 39 1.80 -4.36 -13.07
CA THR A 39 1.24 -5.20 -14.15
C THR A 39 -0.23 -4.87 -14.41
N ALA A 40 -1.03 -4.71 -13.36
CA ALA A 40 -2.43 -4.35 -13.46
C ALA A 40 -2.62 -2.97 -14.11
N LEU A 41 -1.82 -1.98 -13.71
CA LEU A 41 -1.78 -0.64 -14.31
C LEU A 41 -1.45 -0.69 -15.80
N TYR A 42 -0.43 -1.48 -16.18
CA TYR A 42 -0.08 -1.67 -17.58
C TYR A 42 -1.26 -2.26 -18.37
N ARG A 43 -1.87 -3.36 -17.90
CA ARG A 43 -3.02 -3.99 -18.56
C ARG A 43 -4.19 -3.03 -18.77
N ASN A 44 -4.40 -2.13 -17.81
CA ASN A 44 -5.48 -1.14 -17.82
C ASN A 44 -5.23 0.10 -18.69
N SER A 45 -4.00 0.33 -19.14
CA SER A 45 -3.59 1.51 -19.91
C SER A 45 -3.16 1.22 -21.35
N ARG A 46 -3.30 -0.03 -21.82
CA ARG A 46 -2.92 -0.42 -23.18
C ARG A 46 -3.72 0.37 -24.24
N PRO A 47 -3.06 0.89 -25.28
CA PRO A 47 -3.74 1.59 -26.36
C PRO A 47 -4.62 0.61 -27.15
N ASN A 48 -5.81 1.07 -27.56
CA ASN A 48 -6.75 0.32 -28.41
C ASN A 48 -7.22 -1.03 -27.86
N LYS A 49 -6.98 -1.30 -26.56
CA LYS A 49 -7.45 -2.50 -25.88
C LYS A 49 -8.04 -2.11 -24.53
N PRO A 50 -9.33 -1.73 -24.47
CA PRO A 50 -9.97 -1.39 -23.22
C PRO A 50 -9.88 -2.58 -22.25
N PRO A 51 -9.71 -2.32 -20.94
CA PRO A 51 -9.60 -3.39 -19.95
C PRO A 51 -10.88 -4.21 -19.89
N THR A 52 -10.72 -5.52 -19.69
CA THR A 52 -11.85 -6.38 -19.34
C THR A 52 -12.35 -6.04 -17.93
N ARG A 53 -13.56 -6.50 -17.58
CA ARG A 53 -14.07 -6.38 -16.20
C ARG A 53 -13.14 -7.04 -15.18
N GLU A 54 -12.54 -8.16 -15.55
CA GLU A 54 -11.58 -8.88 -14.71
C GLU A 54 -10.29 -8.08 -14.52
N GLU A 55 -9.76 -7.46 -15.58
CA GLU A 55 -8.59 -6.58 -15.48
C GLU A 55 -8.87 -5.32 -14.66
N ARG A 56 -10.12 -4.81 -14.65
CA ARG A 56 -10.53 -3.74 -13.73
C ARG A 56 -10.56 -4.20 -12.28
N ALA A 57 -11.16 -5.36 -12.02
CA ALA A 57 -11.27 -5.90 -10.67
C ALA A 57 -9.91 -6.21 -10.07
N ASN A 58 -9.02 -6.84 -10.83
CA ASN A 58 -7.64 -7.09 -10.41
C ASN A 58 -6.92 -5.77 -10.09
N LEU A 59 -7.07 -4.71 -10.89
CA LEU A 59 -6.47 -3.41 -10.54
C LEU A 59 -6.90 -2.90 -9.17
N GLU A 60 -8.19 -3.00 -8.83
CA GLU A 60 -8.70 -2.57 -7.53
C GLU A 60 -8.17 -3.44 -6.38
N GLU A 61 -8.01 -4.74 -6.62
CA GLU A 61 -7.39 -5.71 -5.70
C GLU A 61 -5.93 -5.35 -5.41
N GLU A 62 -5.11 -5.15 -6.45
CA GLU A 62 -3.69 -4.81 -6.26
C GLU A 62 -3.47 -3.48 -5.52
N PHE A 63 -4.37 -2.50 -5.71
CA PHE A 63 -4.32 -1.25 -4.93
C PHE A 63 -4.60 -1.50 -3.44
N ALA A 64 -5.51 -2.43 -3.14
CA ALA A 64 -5.82 -2.82 -1.77
C ALA A 64 -4.65 -3.59 -1.14
N ASP A 65 -4.02 -4.50 -1.88
CA ASP A 65 -2.90 -5.32 -1.38
C ASP A 65 -1.65 -4.48 -1.11
N VAL A 66 -1.28 -3.57 -2.03
CA VAL A 66 -0.19 -2.61 -1.78
C VAL A 66 -0.43 -1.78 -0.52
N LEU A 67 -1.67 -1.33 -0.30
CA LEU A 67 -2.01 -0.57 0.91
C LEU A 67 -1.95 -1.44 2.17
N ALA A 68 -2.42 -2.68 2.12
CA ALA A 68 -2.38 -3.63 3.23
C ALA A 68 -0.95 -3.99 3.63
N TRP A 69 -0.07 -4.22 2.66
CA TRP A 69 1.34 -4.52 2.91
C TRP A 69 2.15 -3.31 3.36
N LEU A 70 1.80 -2.10 2.91
CA LEU A 70 2.36 -0.87 3.48
C LEU A 70 1.97 -0.72 4.96
N ALA A 71 0.71 -0.97 5.31
CA ALA A 71 0.25 -0.98 6.71
C ALA A 71 0.95 -2.07 7.54
N THR A 72 1.20 -3.23 6.94
CA THR A 72 1.97 -4.32 7.55
C THR A 72 3.40 -3.89 7.89
N LEU A 73 4.10 -3.29 6.92
CA LEU A 73 5.44 -2.72 7.15
C LEU A 73 5.43 -1.64 8.23
N ALA A 74 4.44 -0.74 8.22
CA ALA A 74 4.31 0.29 9.24
C ALA A 74 4.14 -0.31 10.64
N ASN A 75 3.28 -1.34 10.76
CA ASN A 75 3.04 -2.02 12.03
C ASN A 75 4.30 -2.66 12.62
N ILE A 76 5.06 -3.43 11.82
CA ILE A 76 6.24 -4.13 12.33
C ILE A 76 7.43 -3.19 12.61
N ASN A 77 7.41 -1.98 12.04
CA ASN A 77 8.41 -0.94 12.29
C ASN A 77 7.92 0.15 13.27
N ASN A 78 6.78 -0.05 13.93
CA ASN A 78 6.20 0.90 14.90
C ASN A 78 5.97 2.32 14.34
N VAL A 79 5.51 2.40 13.09
CA VAL A 79 5.16 3.66 12.41
C VAL A 79 3.65 3.86 12.41
N ASP A 80 3.17 5.04 12.80
CA ASP A 80 1.77 5.44 12.70
C ASP A 80 1.53 6.12 11.33
N LEU A 81 0.77 5.46 10.46
CA LEU A 81 0.52 5.96 9.11
C LEU A 81 -0.34 7.24 9.10
N GLU A 82 -1.32 7.34 9.99
CA GLU A 82 -2.21 8.51 10.05
C GLU A 82 -1.42 9.74 10.55
N ALA A 83 -0.56 9.56 11.55
CA ALA A 83 0.36 10.59 12.00
C ALA A 83 1.35 11.02 10.88
N CYS A 84 1.85 10.08 10.06
CA CYS A 84 2.72 10.41 8.93
C CYS A 84 2.04 11.29 7.87
N MET A 85 0.71 11.26 7.75
CA MET A 85 -0.02 12.08 6.79
C MET A 85 0.04 13.58 7.10
N SER A 86 0.35 13.96 8.35
CA SER A 86 0.63 15.36 8.73
C SER A 86 1.64 16.03 7.79
N LYS A 87 2.59 15.26 7.23
CA LYS A 87 3.51 15.73 6.21
C LYS A 87 2.81 16.41 5.03
N TYR A 88 1.68 15.89 4.56
CA TYR A 88 0.96 16.39 3.38
C TYR A 88 -0.34 17.13 3.71
N THR A 89 -0.88 16.97 4.91
CA THR A 89 -2.14 17.60 5.32
C THR A 89 -1.95 18.90 6.08
N GLU A 90 -0.74 19.18 6.59
CA GLU A 90 -0.39 20.46 7.20
C GLU A 90 0.13 21.43 6.11
N PRO A 91 -0.58 22.54 5.82
CA PRO A 91 -0.31 23.40 4.67
C PRO A 91 1.14 23.92 4.58
N ASP A 92 1.77 24.16 5.72
CA ASP A 92 3.08 24.81 5.80
C ASP A 92 4.27 23.83 5.85
N ARG A 93 4.01 22.52 5.77
CA ARG A 93 5.03 21.49 6.01
C ARG A 93 5.66 20.91 4.74
N VAL A 94 4.96 20.97 3.60
CA VAL A 94 5.55 20.65 2.29
C VAL A 94 5.93 21.96 1.60
N THR A 95 7.19 22.36 1.77
CA THR A 95 7.77 23.46 1.00
C THR A 95 8.64 22.88 -0.12
N GLY A 96 8.25 23.15 -1.36
CA GLY A 96 9.00 22.75 -2.56
C GLY A 96 8.21 21.84 -3.51
N VAL A 97 8.20 22.21 -4.77
CA VAL A 97 7.77 21.34 -5.87
C VAL A 97 8.99 20.46 -6.21
N LYS A 98 8.83 19.14 -6.18
CA LYS A 98 9.83 18.26 -6.82
C LYS A 98 9.53 18.26 -8.31
N ASP A 99 10.48 18.77 -9.09
CA ASP A 99 10.46 18.73 -10.56
C ASP A 99 10.40 17.30 -11.11
#